data_AF-A0AAW4BJI1-F1
#
_entry.id   AF-A0AAW4BJI1-F1
#
_cell.length_a   1.000
_cell.length_b   1.000
_cell.length_c   1.000
_cell.angle_alpha   90.00
_cell.angle_beta   90.00
_cell.angle_gamma   90.00
#
_symmetry.space_group_name_H-M   'P 1'
#
loop_
_entity.id
_entity.type
_entity.pdbx_description
1 polymer ?
#
loop_
_entity_poly.entity_id
_entity_poly.type
_entity_poly.pdbx_seq_one_letter_code
_entity_poly.pdbx_strand_id
1 'polypeptide(L)' 'KPQWQLPIPKWCYKLAGSIFGKQDVVDRLLGSLQVDITHTKETLGWKPPQTLEEGFKQTAEAFLLNKENKK' A
#
# COMPACT_ATOMS: atom_id res chain seq x y z
N LYS A 1 20.31 -10.55 3.27
CA LYS A 1 19.66 -10.61 4.60
C LYS A 1 18.47 -11.56 4.48
N PRO A 2 18.37 -12.62 5.30
CA PRO A 2 17.24 -13.54 5.24
C PRO A 2 15.95 -12.80 5.63
N GLN A 3 14.89 -12.97 4.83
CA GLN A 3 13.58 -12.37 5.04
C GLN A 3 12.67 -13.39 5.71
N TRP A 4 12.63 -13.36 7.03
CA TRP A 4 11.70 -14.17 7.82
C TRP A 4 10.31 -13.55 7.70
N GLN A 5 9.40 -14.24 7.01
CA GLN A 5 7.98 -13.85 6.91
C GLN A 5 7.17 -14.79 7.80
N LEU A 6 6.71 -14.28 8.95
CA LEU A 6 5.81 -15.03 9.85
C LEU A 6 4.35 -14.76 9.44
N PRO A 7 3.55 -15.81 9.16
CA PRO A 7 2.14 -15.64 8.83
C PRO A 7 1.34 -15.35 10.11
N ILE A 8 1.25 -14.07 10.48
CA ILE A 8 0.44 -13.64 11.63
C ILE A 8 -1.00 -13.36 11.15
N PRO A 9 -2.02 -14.05 11.68
CA PRO A 9 -3.41 -13.78 11.33
C PRO A 9 -3.86 -12.36 11.70
N LYS A 10 -4.85 -11.83 10.96
CA LYS A 10 -5.40 -10.48 11.18
C LYS A 10 -5.97 -10.27 12.60
N TRP A 11 -6.52 -11.31 13.23
CA TRP A 11 -7.10 -11.20 14.57
C TRP A 11 -6.04 -10.87 15.64
N CYS A 12 -4.78 -11.32 15.47
CA CYS A 12 -3.70 -11.01 16.41
C CYS A 12 -3.42 -9.50 16.45
N TYR A 13 -3.39 -8.85 15.29
CA TYR A 13 -3.23 -7.40 15.19
C TYR A 13 -4.41 -6.67 15.82
N LYS A 14 -5.65 -7.14 15.60
CA LYS A 14 -6.84 -6.54 16.23
C LYS A 14 -6.82 -6.65 17.75
N LEU A 15 -6.41 -7.79 18.30
CA LEU A 15 -6.25 -7.96 19.75
C LEU A 15 -5.18 -7.04 20.31
N ALA A 16 -4.01 -6.97 19.67
CA ALA A 16 -2.96 -6.05 20.08
C ALA A 16 -3.46 -4.60 20.04
N GLY A 17 -4.13 -4.18 18.96
CA GLY A 17 -4.74 -2.86 18.84
C GLY A 17 -5.74 -2.57 19.95
N SER A 18 -6.57 -3.54 20.32
CA SER A 18 -7.55 -3.42 21.41
C SER A 18 -6.88 -3.30 22.79
N ILE A 19 -5.90 -4.18 23.09
CA ILE A 19 -5.16 -4.18 24.36
C ILE A 19 -4.36 -2.89 24.55
N PHE A 20 -3.70 -2.40 23.49
CA PHE A 20 -2.88 -1.19 23.54
C PHE A 20 -3.66 0.10 23.26
N GLY A 21 -4.98 0.03 23.00
CA GLY A 21 -5.81 1.18 22.64
C GLY A 21 -5.43 1.84 21.30
N LYS A 22 -4.76 1.11 20.39
CA LYS A 22 -4.26 1.59 19.08
C LYS A 22 -5.00 0.98 17.91
N GLN A 23 -6.31 0.79 18.04
CA GLN A 23 -7.10 0.15 17.00
C GLN A 23 -7.08 0.92 15.67
N ASP A 24 -7.11 2.26 15.69
CA ASP A 24 -7.02 3.10 14.47
C ASP A 24 -5.72 2.81 13.67
N VAL A 25 -4.59 2.58 14.34
CA VAL A 25 -3.33 2.21 13.67
C VAL A 25 -3.45 0.85 12.98
N VAL A 26 -4.10 -0.11 13.65
CA VAL A 26 -4.33 -1.45 13.10
C VAL A 26 -5.29 -1.40 11.92
N ASP A 27 -6.36 -0.61 12.02
CA ASP A 27 -7.34 -0.44 10.95
C ASP A 27 -6.72 0.25 9.73
N ARG A 28 -5.82 1.22 9.93
CA ARG A 28 -5.04 1.82 8.84
C ARG A 28 -4.04 0.84 8.21
N LEU A 29 -3.40 -0.01 9.02
CA LEU A 29 -2.43 -0.99 8.54
C LEU A 29 -3.09 -2.10 7.71
N LEU A 30 -4.22 -2.61 8.20
CA LEU A 30 -4.94 -3.73 7.60
C LEU A 30 -6.01 -3.30 6.59
N GLY A 31 -6.30 -2.01 6.55
CA GLY A 31 -7.25 -1.41 5.61
C GLY A 31 -6.77 -1.46 4.16
N SER A 32 -7.70 -1.33 3.23
CA SER A 32 -7.38 -1.22 1.82
C SER A 32 -6.93 0.20 1.49
N LEU A 33 -5.79 0.32 0.80
CA LEU A 33 -5.33 1.57 0.18
C LEU A 33 -5.96 1.82 -1.20
N GLN A 34 -6.72 0.86 -1.74
CA GLN A 34 -7.32 0.98 -3.06
C GLN A 34 -8.57 1.85 -3.00
N VAL A 35 -8.60 2.87 -3.86
CA VAL A 35 -9.76 3.74 -4.07
C VAL A 35 -10.38 3.36 -5.41
N ASP A 36 -11.69 3.12 -5.43
CA ASP A 36 -12.44 2.94 -6.67
C ASP A 36 -12.61 4.29 -7.38
N ILE A 37 -12.16 4.36 -8.62
CA ILE A 37 -12.19 5.57 -9.46
C ILE A 37 -13.17 5.46 -10.63
N THR A 38 -14.02 4.42 -10.65
CA THR A 38 -14.99 4.16 -11.72
C THR A 38 -15.94 5.34 -11.90
N HIS A 39 -16.51 5.84 -10.81
CA HIS A 39 -17.43 6.97 -10.84
C HIS A 39 -16.81 8.25 -11.43
N THR A 40 -15.55 8.55 -11.08
CA THR A 40 -14.82 9.72 -11.61
C THR A 40 -14.59 9.60 -13.12
N LYS A 41 -14.22 8.40 -13.59
CA LYS A 41 -14.03 8.13 -15.02
C LYS A 41 -15.32 8.32 -15.81
N GLU A 42 -16.42 7.78 -15.30
CA GLU A 42 -17.74 7.87 -15.94
C GLU A 42 -18.27 9.31 -15.96
N THR A 43 -18.18 9.99 -14.82
CA THR A 43 -18.75 11.34 -14.67
C THR A 43 -17.99 12.40 -15.46
N LEU A 44 -16.66 12.32 -15.47
CA LEU A 44 -15.81 13.33 -16.12
C LEU A 44 -15.37 12.93 -17.53
N GLY A 45 -15.71 11.72 -18.00
CA GLY A 45 -15.13 11.16 -19.23
C GLY A 45 -13.60 11.04 -19.16
N TRP A 46 -13.04 11.03 -17.95
CA TRP A 46 -11.62 11.14 -17.72
C TRP A 46 -10.94 9.77 -17.80
N LYS A 47 -9.82 9.69 -18.53
CA LYS A 47 -8.98 8.50 -18.60
C LYS A 47 -7.63 8.77 -17.93
N PRO A 48 -7.20 7.94 -16.96
CA PRO A 48 -5.90 8.12 -16.32
C PRO A 48 -4.77 7.94 -17.35
N PRO A 49 -3.71 8.76 -17.29
CA PRO A 49 -2.63 8.75 -18.28
C PRO A 49 -1.76 7.49 -18.21
N GLN A 50 -1.74 6.82 -17.05
CA GLN A 50 -1.00 5.59 -16.83
C GLN A 50 -1.80 4.65 -15.93
N THR A 51 -1.54 3.36 -16.07
CA THR A 51 -2.15 2.35 -15.19
C THR A 51 -1.47 2.35 -13.81
N LEU A 52 -2.13 1.74 -12.82
CA LEU A 52 -1.57 1.63 -11.47
C LEU A 52 -0.25 0.83 -11.47
N GLU A 53 -0.19 -0.22 -12.28
CA GLU A 53 0.99 -1.07 -12.42
C GLU A 53 2.17 -0.31 -13.03
N GLU A 54 1.93 0.48 -14.08
CA GLU A 54 2.95 1.35 -14.69
C GLU A 54 3.51 2.36 -13.68
N GLY A 55 2.64 3.03 -12.92
CA GLY A 55 3.06 3.98 -11.89
C GLY A 55 3.92 3.34 -10.80
N PHE A 56 3.56 2.13 -10.35
CA PHE A 56 4.37 1.39 -9.37
C PHE A 56 5.71 0.96 -9.94
N LYS A 57 5.75 0.49 -11.19
CA LYS A 57 6.99 0.11 -11.87
C LYS A 57 7.96 1.28 -11.96
N GLN A 58 7.50 2.44 -12.45
CA GLN A 58 8.33 3.65 -12.56
C GLN A 58 8.87 4.10 -11.20
N THR A 59 8.04 4.03 -10.16
CA THR A 59 8.45 4.41 -8.80
C THR A 59 9.52 3.47 -8.25
N ALA A 60 9.37 2.16 -8.47
CA ALA A 60 10.36 1.17 -8.07
C ALA A 60 11.70 1.35 -8.81
N GLU A 61 11.66 1.56 -10.12
CA GLU A 61 12.85 1.84 -10.94
C GLU A 61 13.59 3.09 -10.44
N ALA A 62 12.87 4.20 -10.23
CA ALA A 62 13.46 5.44 -9.68
C ALA A 62 14.07 5.24 -8.28
N PHE A 63 13.44 4.43 -7.42
CA PHE A 63 13.98 4.12 -6.10
C PHE A 63 15.28 3.31 -6.16
N LEU A 64 15.34 2.32 -7.06
CA LEU A 64 16.53 1.47 -7.23
C LEU A 64 17.72 2.27 -7.81
N LEU A 65 17.48 3.09 -8.83
CA LEU A 65 18.50 3.98 -9.40
C LEU A 65 19.09 4.93 -8.34
N ASN A 66 18.23 5.54 -7.52
CA ASN A 66 18.68 6.41 -6.42
C ASN A 66 19.47 5.66 -5.34
N LYS A 67 19.16 4.38 -5.10
CA LYS A 67 19.89 3.54 -4.15
C LYS A 67 21.26 3.13 -4.68
N GLU A 68 21.39 2.89 -5.99
CA GLU A 68 22.67 2.59 -6.64
C GLU A 68 23.58 3.82 -6.70
N ASN A 69 23.05 5.00 -7.03
CA ASN A 69 23.82 6.25 -7.04
C ASN A 69 24.33 6.69 -5.66
N LYS A 70 23.71 6.21 -4.58
CA LYS A 70 24.13 6.50 -3.19
C LYS A 70 25.13 5.47 -2.62
N LYS A 71 25.41 4.40 -3.37
CA LYS A 71 26.46 3.43 -3.02
C LYS A 71 27.80 3.88 -3.59
#